data_AF-A0A5Q4E6N8-F1
#
_entry.id   AF-A0A5Q4E6N8-F1
#
_cell.length_a   1.000
_cell.length_b   1.000
_cell.length_c   1.000
_cell.angle_alpha   90.00
_cell.angle_beta   90.00
_cell.angle_gamma   90.00
#
_symmetry.space_group_name_H-M   'P 1'
#
loop_
_entity.id
_entity.type
_entity.pdbx_description
1 polymer ?
#
loop_
_entity_poly.entity_id
_entity_poly.type
_entity_poly.pdbx_seq_one_letter_code
_entity_poly.pdbx_strand_id
1 'polypeptide(L)'
;MNDAALQQRLADHLQQVARDRNPYLASANHFFVQQYLQQELSRWGQVTAHSFEHQGQLHHNWVINLPGQDPSRPPILVGAHYDSVPGSPGADDNATGVAVLLELARAFAAQPGKSPLRLVAFDLEELGFVGSRHYAQALHQRGAPLGLMLSLEMLGYCCHRPHSQQYPPGLERLYPNRGNYIAQIGPWQSIPTMVRLWRGFRAAGVRSQWLPVVNRGQAVPDSRRSDHVPFWDLGYPAILVTDTANLRNPHYHRATDTLDTLDLAFLTQVCQGLIYGLRRL
;
A
#
# COMPACT_ATOMS: atom_id res chain seq x y z
N MET A 1 -15.16 15.22 -0.53
CA MET A 1 -15.00 14.71 0.84
C MET A 1 -14.57 15.88 1.70
N ASN A 2 -14.91 15.93 2.99
CA ASN A 2 -14.34 16.93 3.88
C ASN A 2 -12.92 16.50 4.23
N ASP A 3 -11.91 17.25 3.77
CA ASP A 3 -10.49 16.94 3.93
C ASP A 3 -10.11 16.79 5.41
N ALA A 4 -10.61 17.68 6.28
CA ALA A 4 -10.36 17.62 7.72
C ALA A 4 -10.92 16.33 8.35
N ALA A 5 -12.11 15.90 7.92
CA ALA A 5 -12.71 14.66 8.41
C ALA A 5 -11.94 13.42 7.94
N LEU A 6 -11.39 13.43 6.72
CA LEU A 6 -10.54 12.34 6.23
C LEU A 6 -9.21 12.30 6.97
N GLN A 7 -8.56 13.45 7.15
CA GLN A 7 -7.31 13.55 7.88
C GLN A 7 -7.47 13.04 9.32
N GLN A 8 -8.57 13.38 10.00
CA GLN A 8 -8.84 12.88 11.34
C GLN A 8 -8.98 11.35 11.36
N ARG A 9 -9.74 10.75 10.45
CA ARG A 9 -9.87 9.28 10.42
C ARG A 9 -8.56 8.58 10.12
N LEU A 10 -7.74 9.13 9.21
CA LEU A 10 -6.39 8.62 8.96
C LEU A 10 -5.54 8.67 10.23
N ALA A 11 -5.57 9.79 10.97
CA ALA A 11 -4.86 9.92 12.25
C ALA A 11 -5.37 8.90 13.28
N ASP A 12 -6.68 8.69 13.37
CA ASP A 12 -7.29 7.72 14.30
C ASP A 12 -6.84 6.29 13.97
N HIS A 13 -6.84 5.90 12.70
CA HIS A 13 -6.32 4.60 12.26
C HIS A 13 -4.83 4.45 12.59
N LEU A 14 -4.03 5.47 12.32
CA LEU A 14 -2.60 5.49 12.60
C LEU A 14 -2.30 5.31 14.09
N GLN A 15 -3.06 5.95 14.98
CA GLN A 15 -2.93 5.75 16.43
C GLN A 15 -3.16 4.30 16.87
N GLN A 16 -4.02 3.56 16.15
CA GLN A 16 -4.26 2.15 16.45
C GLN A 16 -3.18 1.25 15.83
N VAL A 17 -2.68 1.54 14.63
CA VAL A 17 -1.79 0.63 13.89
C VAL A 17 -0.30 0.88 14.16
N ALA A 18 0.12 2.13 14.40
CA ALA A 18 1.53 2.50 14.61
C ALA A 18 2.02 2.10 16.02
N ARG A 19 2.49 0.86 16.12
CA ARG A 19 3.10 0.23 17.30
C ARG A 19 4.00 -0.89 16.82
N ASP A 20 4.99 -1.30 17.64
CA ASP A 20 5.76 -2.50 17.33
C ASP A 20 4.79 -3.66 17.25
N ARG A 21 4.59 -4.16 16.03
CA ARG A 21 3.63 -5.18 15.65
C ARG A 21 4.36 -6.31 14.91
N ASN A 22 5.61 -6.54 15.31
CA ASN A 22 6.34 -7.70 14.83
C ASN A 22 5.60 -8.98 15.23
N PRO A 23 5.35 -9.89 14.27
CA PRO A 23 4.55 -11.10 14.46
C PRO A 23 5.08 -12.05 15.54
N TYR A 24 6.40 -12.05 15.78
CA TYR A 24 7.05 -13.00 16.70
C TYR A 24 7.48 -12.36 18.01
N LEU A 25 8.04 -11.14 17.97
CA LEU A 25 8.60 -10.47 19.14
C LEU A 25 7.60 -9.52 19.82
N ALA A 26 6.59 -9.06 19.10
CA ALA A 26 5.52 -8.20 19.61
C ALA A 26 4.12 -8.77 19.28
N SER A 27 3.98 -10.08 19.42
CA SER A 27 2.80 -10.85 19.00
C SER A 27 1.47 -10.36 19.58
N ALA A 28 1.46 -9.79 20.81
CA ALA A 28 0.26 -9.20 21.40
C ALA A 28 -0.21 -7.95 20.65
N ASN A 29 0.71 -7.06 20.27
CA ASN A 29 0.41 -5.87 19.48
C ASN A 29 0.04 -6.26 18.04
N HIS A 30 0.73 -7.24 17.49
CA HIS A 30 0.42 -7.81 16.18
C HIS A 30 -1.01 -8.37 16.15
N PHE A 31 -1.40 -9.17 17.15
CA PHE A 31 -2.76 -9.68 17.32
C PHE A 31 -3.77 -8.54 17.48
N PHE A 32 -3.46 -7.51 18.27
CA PHE A 32 -4.32 -6.34 18.41
C PHE A 32 -4.61 -5.69 17.04
N VAL A 33 -3.58 -5.47 16.21
CA VAL A 33 -3.74 -4.89 14.88
C VAL A 33 -4.58 -5.79 13.97
N GLN A 34 -4.42 -7.13 14.04
CA GLN A 34 -5.29 -8.05 13.31
C GLN A 34 -6.76 -7.93 13.72
N GLN A 35 -7.06 -7.79 15.01
CA GLN A 35 -8.44 -7.61 15.49
C GLN A 35 -8.99 -6.24 15.05
N TYR A 36 -8.18 -5.19 15.13
CA TYR A 36 -8.55 -3.87 14.67
C TYR A 36 -8.91 -3.85 13.18
N LEU A 37 -8.07 -4.47 12.34
CA LEU A 37 -8.32 -4.63 10.90
C LEU A 37 -9.64 -5.35 10.63
N GLN A 38 -9.87 -6.49 11.28
CA GLN A 38 -11.10 -7.25 11.11
C GLN A 38 -12.33 -6.43 11.53
N GLN A 39 -12.26 -5.75 12.67
CA GLN A 39 -13.35 -4.91 13.16
C GLN A 39 -13.66 -3.78 12.17
N GLU A 40 -12.66 -3.01 11.76
CA GLU A 40 -12.88 -1.86 10.88
C GLU A 40 -13.31 -2.25 9.46
N LEU A 41 -12.74 -3.32 8.90
CA LEU A 41 -13.14 -3.83 7.59
C LEU A 41 -14.57 -4.42 7.62
N SER A 42 -14.97 -5.08 8.72
CA SER A 42 -16.30 -5.71 8.85
C SER A 42 -17.46 -4.72 8.76
N ARG A 43 -17.19 -3.44 9.04
CA ARG A 43 -18.17 -2.35 8.91
C ARG A 43 -18.59 -2.10 7.46
N TRP A 44 -17.79 -2.56 6.50
CA TRP A 44 -17.95 -2.24 5.07
C TRP A 44 -18.24 -3.47 4.20
N GLY A 45 -18.17 -4.68 4.78
CA GLY A 45 -18.48 -5.92 4.09
C GLY A 45 -17.92 -7.15 4.80
N GLN A 46 -18.08 -8.31 4.17
CA GLN A 46 -17.61 -9.57 4.74
C GLN A 46 -16.07 -9.65 4.68
N VAL A 47 -15.46 -9.82 5.85
CA VAL A 47 -14.02 -10.08 5.98
C VAL A 47 -13.78 -11.58 5.91
N THR A 48 -12.77 -11.98 5.13
CA THR A 48 -12.34 -13.37 5.00
C THR A 48 -10.84 -13.48 5.29
N ALA A 49 -10.45 -14.52 6.00
CA ALA A 49 -9.04 -14.85 6.19
C ALA A 49 -8.52 -15.69 5.01
N HIS A 50 -7.39 -15.29 4.45
CA HIS A 50 -6.53 -16.18 3.68
C HIS A 50 -5.40 -16.66 4.58
N SER A 51 -5.55 -17.87 5.11
CA SER A 51 -4.62 -18.45 6.07
C SER A 51 -3.47 -19.19 5.41
N PHE A 52 -2.28 -19.11 6.01
CA PHE A 52 -1.09 -19.83 5.56
C PHE A 52 -0.17 -20.12 6.76
N GLU A 53 0.66 -21.15 6.66
CA GLU A 53 1.63 -21.50 7.70
C GLU A 53 3.01 -20.92 7.38
N HIS A 54 3.66 -20.32 8.38
CA HIS A 54 5.06 -19.91 8.31
C HIS A 54 5.75 -20.17 9.65
N GLN A 55 6.93 -20.80 9.62
CA GLN A 55 7.69 -21.16 10.83
C GLN A 55 6.87 -21.90 11.90
N GLY A 56 5.95 -22.78 11.47
CA GLY A 56 5.11 -23.57 12.37
C GLY A 56 3.98 -22.79 13.06
N GLN A 57 3.72 -21.55 12.65
CA GLN A 57 2.60 -20.73 13.13
C GLN A 57 1.62 -20.43 11.99
N LEU A 58 0.35 -20.26 12.33
CA LEU A 58 -0.71 -19.87 11.40
C LEU A 58 -0.78 -18.36 11.31
N HIS A 59 -0.74 -17.84 10.09
CA HIS A 59 -0.83 -16.41 9.76
C HIS A 59 -2.00 -16.16 8.81
N HIS A 60 -2.43 -14.90 8.72
CA HIS A 60 -3.62 -14.52 7.96
C HIS A 60 -3.40 -13.26 7.14
N ASN A 61 -3.71 -13.31 5.84
CA ASN A 61 -4.04 -12.09 5.12
C ASN A 61 -5.54 -11.81 5.30
N TRP A 62 -5.91 -10.57 5.60
CA TRP A 62 -7.31 -10.17 5.76
C TRP A 62 -7.85 -9.57 4.47
N VAL A 63 -8.95 -10.13 3.97
CA VAL A 63 -9.50 -9.78 2.66
C VAL A 63 -10.93 -9.28 2.79
N ILE A 64 -11.26 -8.18 2.12
CA ILE A 64 -12.63 -7.76 1.85
C ILE A 64 -12.82 -7.59 0.33
N ASN A 65 -13.98 -8.01 -0.18
CA ASN A 65 -14.37 -7.81 -1.57
C ASN A 65 -15.53 -6.82 -1.62
N LEU A 66 -15.33 -5.70 -2.32
CA LEU A 66 -16.32 -4.66 -2.51
C LEU A 66 -16.84 -4.69 -3.95
N PRO A 67 -18.15 -4.49 -4.16
CA PRO A 67 -18.72 -4.50 -5.50
C PRO A 67 -18.17 -3.35 -6.34
N GLY A 68 -18.12 -3.56 -7.65
CA GLY A 68 -17.94 -2.51 -8.66
C GLY A 68 -19.27 -2.16 -9.31
N GLN A 69 -19.29 -1.07 -10.07
CA GLN A 69 -20.43 -0.72 -10.93
C GLN A 69 -20.64 -1.76 -12.04
N ASP A 70 -19.57 -2.40 -12.51
CA ASP A 70 -19.61 -3.51 -13.45
C ASP A 70 -18.97 -4.77 -12.82
N PRO A 71 -19.77 -5.70 -12.29
CA PRO A 71 -19.29 -6.94 -11.68
C PRO A 71 -18.58 -7.89 -12.65
N SER A 72 -18.74 -7.72 -13.96
CA SER A 72 -18.08 -8.57 -14.97
C SER A 72 -16.61 -8.22 -15.17
N ARG A 73 -16.19 -7.03 -14.73
CA ARG A 73 -14.80 -6.59 -14.83
C ARG A 73 -13.90 -7.37 -13.87
N PRO A 74 -12.66 -7.66 -14.27
CA PRO A 74 -11.71 -8.26 -13.35
C PRO A 74 -11.44 -7.29 -12.18
N PRO A 75 -11.34 -7.80 -10.93
CA PRO A 75 -11.16 -6.96 -9.77
C PRO A 75 -9.82 -6.23 -9.81
N ILE A 76 -9.77 -5.08 -9.15
CA ILE A 76 -8.54 -4.40 -8.76
C ILE A 76 -8.23 -4.82 -7.33
N LEU A 77 -7.05 -5.39 -7.09
CA LEU A 77 -6.54 -5.66 -5.75
C LEU A 77 -5.74 -4.46 -5.27
N VAL A 78 -6.01 -3.98 -4.07
CA VAL A 78 -5.15 -3.03 -3.34
C VAL A 78 -4.66 -3.71 -2.08
N GLY A 79 -3.35 -3.69 -1.85
CA GLY A 79 -2.72 -4.34 -0.71
C GLY A 79 -1.86 -3.39 0.11
N ALA A 80 -1.77 -3.64 1.41
CA ALA A 80 -0.80 -3.03 2.33
C ALA A 80 -0.45 -4.08 3.38
N HIS A 81 0.79 -4.12 3.84
CA HIS A 81 1.15 -5.04 4.92
C HIS A 81 0.93 -4.43 6.29
N TYR A 82 0.60 -5.27 7.26
CA TYR A 82 0.27 -4.84 8.62
C TYR A 82 1.27 -5.31 9.67
N ASP A 83 2.31 -6.07 9.31
CA ASP A 83 3.43 -6.36 10.20
C ASP A 83 4.42 -5.18 10.28
N SER A 84 5.44 -5.34 11.11
CA SER A 84 6.58 -4.41 11.21
C SER A 84 7.85 -5.17 11.58
N VAL A 85 9.01 -4.57 11.30
CA VAL A 85 10.27 -5.03 11.90
C VAL A 85 10.27 -4.89 13.43
N PRO A 86 11.09 -5.70 14.14
CA PRO A 86 11.22 -5.60 15.60
C PRO A 86 11.67 -4.22 16.07
N GLY A 87 11.04 -3.70 17.13
CA GLY A 87 11.42 -2.44 17.76
C GLY A 87 11.07 -1.18 16.97
N SER A 88 10.40 -1.30 15.83
CA SER A 88 9.87 -0.16 15.06
C SER A 88 8.37 -0.03 15.29
N PRO A 89 7.86 1.17 15.66
CA PRO A 89 6.42 1.41 15.64
C PRO A 89 5.81 1.34 14.23
N GLY A 90 6.63 1.50 13.19
CA GLY A 90 6.21 1.31 11.81
C GLY A 90 5.10 2.28 11.41
N ALA A 91 5.24 3.55 11.81
CA ALA A 91 4.22 4.58 11.57
C ALA A 91 4.07 4.84 10.08
N ASP A 92 5.16 5.14 9.38
CA ASP A 92 5.14 5.23 7.93
C ASP A 92 5.14 3.83 7.31
N ASP A 93 5.93 2.91 7.88
CA ASP A 93 6.19 1.56 7.39
C ASP A 93 5.48 0.47 8.23
N ASN A 94 4.29 0.02 7.86
CA ASN A 94 3.42 0.50 6.80
C ASN A 94 2.02 0.83 7.35
N ALA A 95 1.97 1.41 8.56
CA ALA A 95 0.69 1.82 9.16
C ALA A 95 -0.03 2.88 8.29
N THR A 96 0.70 3.70 7.53
CA THR A 96 0.11 4.62 6.54
C THR A 96 -0.60 3.87 5.40
N GLY A 97 0.00 2.81 4.85
CA GLY A 97 -0.63 1.95 3.86
C GLY A 97 -1.89 1.30 4.39
N VAL A 98 -1.85 0.77 5.61
CA VAL A 98 -3.01 0.18 6.29
C VAL A 98 -4.12 1.20 6.53
N ALA A 99 -3.80 2.39 7.04
CA ALA A 99 -4.78 3.45 7.28
C ALA A 99 -5.48 3.87 5.97
N VAL A 100 -4.72 3.98 4.88
CA VAL A 100 -5.28 4.25 3.55
C VAL A 100 -6.15 3.08 3.05
N LEU A 101 -5.73 1.83 3.29
CA LEU A 101 -6.52 0.64 2.93
C LEU A 101 -7.90 0.64 3.62
N LEU A 102 -7.96 0.98 4.91
CA LEU A 102 -9.20 1.10 5.68
C LEU A 102 -10.11 2.23 5.13
N GLU A 103 -9.53 3.37 4.78
CA GLU A 103 -10.30 4.48 4.18
C GLU A 103 -10.78 4.17 2.75
N LEU A 104 -10.02 3.37 1.99
CA LEU A 104 -10.48 2.85 0.70
C LEU A 104 -11.69 1.93 0.89
N ALA A 105 -11.69 1.06 1.91
CA ALA A 105 -12.84 0.20 2.22
C ALA A 105 -14.11 1.04 2.42
N ARG A 106 -14.04 2.03 3.30
CA ARG A 106 -15.14 2.96 3.56
C ARG A 106 -15.58 3.71 2.30
N ALA A 107 -14.64 4.27 1.54
CA ALA A 107 -14.93 5.12 0.39
C ALA A 107 -15.56 4.34 -0.78
N PHE A 108 -15.19 3.07 -0.96
CA PHE A 108 -15.69 2.23 -2.06
C PHE A 108 -16.95 1.45 -1.69
N ALA A 109 -17.16 1.11 -0.42
CA ALA A 109 -18.45 0.61 0.05
C ALA A 109 -19.57 1.66 -0.12
N ALA A 110 -19.27 2.93 0.19
CA ALA A 110 -20.23 4.02 0.02
C ALA A 110 -20.45 4.40 -1.46
N GLN A 111 -19.39 4.37 -2.27
CA GLN A 111 -19.44 4.75 -3.68
C GLN A 111 -18.48 3.85 -4.50
N PRO A 112 -19.01 2.77 -5.07
CA PRO A 112 -18.25 1.84 -5.90
C PRO A 112 -17.54 2.50 -7.09
N GLY A 113 -16.34 2.01 -7.40
CA GLY A 113 -15.63 2.29 -8.65
C GLY A 113 -16.20 1.47 -9.81
N LYS A 114 -15.59 1.57 -11.00
CA LYS A 114 -16.08 0.80 -12.15
C LYS A 114 -15.84 -0.70 -11.98
N SER A 115 -14.61 -1.10 -11.67
CA SER A 115 -14.27 -2.49 -11.36
C SER A 115 -14.55 -2.82 -9.89
N PRO A 116 -14.81 -4.10 -9.56
CA PRO A 116 -14.79 -4.57 -8.18
C PRO A 116 -13.45 -4.26 -7.50
N LEU A 117 -13.48 -3.92 -6.22
CA LEU A 117 -12.29 -3.60 -5.44
C LEU A 117 -12.07 -4.69 -4.39
N ARG A 118 -10.92 -5.35 -4.45
CA ARG A 118 -10.47 -6.29 -3.43
C ARG A 118 -9.40 -5.62 -2.60
N LEU A 119 -9.60 -5.55 -1.29
CA LEU A 119 -8.61 -5.02 -0.37
C LEU A 119 -8.00 -6.16 0.42
N VAL A 120 -6.67 -6.18 0.55
CA VAL A 120 -5.94 -7.21 1.27
C VAL A 120 -4.93 -6.59 2.22
N ALA A 121 -5.08 -6.85 3.52
CA ALA A 121 -4.03 -6.56 4.49
C ALA A 121 -3.10 -7.79 4.54
N PHE A 122 -1.86 -7.64 4.08
CA PHE A 122 -0.88 -8.71 4.03
C PHE A 122 -0.12 -8.85 5.35
N ASP A 123 0.17 -10.08 5.74
CA ASP A 123 1.05 -10.39 6.87
C ASP A 123 2.45 -10.78 6.39
N LEU A 124 3.43 -10.65 7.27
CA LEU A 124 4.81 -11.11 7.09
C LEU A 124 5.50 -10.55 5.82
N GLU A 125 5.28 -9.28 5.50
CA GLU A 125 6.00 -8.61 4.41
C GLU A 125 7.49 -8.51 4.73
N GLU A 126 7.80 -8.15 5.99
CA GLU A 126 9.14 -7.85 6.47
C GLU A 126 10.05 -9.09 6.53
N LEU A 127 9.46 -10.27 6.30
CA LEU A 127 10.12 -11.57 6.20
C LEU A 127 10.23 -12.07 4.76
N GLY A 128 10.09 -11.17 3.77
CA GLY A 128 10.26 -11.46 2.35
C GLY A 128 8.94 -11.67 1.61
N PHE A 129 7.95 -10.81 1.89
CA PHE A 129 6.64 -10.77 1.23
C PHE A 129 5.88 -12.09 1.40
N VAL A 130 5.98 -12.73 2.57
CA VAL A 130 5.51 -14.11 2.76
C VAL A 130 4.00 -14.19 2.55
N GLY A 131 3.22 -13.30 3.18
CA GLY A 131 1.77 -13.30 3.03
C GLY A 131 1.31 -13.04 1.60
N SER A 132 1.87 -12.03 0.94
CA SER A 132 1.53 -11.71 -0.46
C SER A 132 2.01 -12.79 -1.43
N ARG A 133 3.12 -13.48 -1.16
CA ARG A 133 3.58 -14.64 -1.95
C ARG A 133 2.59 -15.79 -1.87
N HIS A 134 2.16 -16.18 -0.67
CA HIS A 134 1.14 -17.22 -0.51
C HIS A 134 -0.17 -16.82 -1.21
N TYR A 135 -0.58 -15.55 -1.06
CA TYR A 135 -1.81 -15.05 -1.69
C TYR A 135 -1.75 -15.07 -3.22
N ALA A 136 -0.67 -14.53 -3.81
CA ALA A 136 -0.50 -14.47 -5.25
C ALA A 136 -0.40 -15.88 -5.87
N GLN A 137 0.28 -16.82 -5.19
CA GLN A 137 0.33 -18.23 -5.61
C GLN A 137 -1.06 -18.87 -5.59
N ALA A 138 -1.83 -18.70 -4.52
CA ALA A 138 -3.19 -19.23 -4.42
C ALA A 138 -4.10 -18.64 -5.51
N LEU A 139 -3.96 -17.34 -5.81
CA LEU A 139 -4.68 -16.68 -6.90
C LEU A 139 -4.32 -17.28 -8.26
N HIS A 140 -3.04 -17.53 -8.50
CA HIS A 140 -2.52 -18.10 -9.75
C HIS A 140 -2.98 -19.52 -9.98
N GLN A 141 -2.91 -20.37 -8.95
CA GLN A 141 -3.38 -21.76 -9.00
C GLN A 141 -4.87 -21.86 -9.32
N ARG A 142 -5.68 -20.91 -8.85
CA ARG A 142 -7.13 -20.85 -9.11
C ARG A 142 -7.47 -20.30 -10.50
N GLY A 143 -6.50 -19.74 -11.23
CA GLY A 143 -6.75 -19.03 -12.49
C GLY A 143 -7.69 -17.82 -12.32
N ALA A 144 -7.75 -17.25 -11.11
CA ALA A 144 -8.71 -16.19 -10.81
C ALA A 144 -8.31 -14.90 -11.55
N PRO A 145 -9.27 -14.22 -12.22
CA PRO A 145 -8.96 -13.00 -12.95
C PRO A 145 -8.54 -11.88 -11.99
N LEU A 146 -7.52 -11.14 -12.39
CA LEU A 146 -7.05 -9.94 -11.68
C LEU A 146 -6.66 -8.88 -12.71
N GLY A 147 -7.32 -7.72 -12.65
CA GLY A 147 -7.10 -6.64 -13.61
C GLY A 147 -5.88 -5.80 -13.28
N LEU A 148 -5.59 -5.64 -11.98
CA LEU A 148 -4.48 -4.85 -11.46
C LEU A 148 -4.26 -5.23 -9.98
N MET A 149 -3.00 -5.26 -9.56
CA MET A 149 -2.61 -5.16 -8.14
C MET A 149 -1.95 -3.81 -7.87
N LEU A 150 -2.35 -3.13 -6.80
CA LEU A 150 -1.70 -1.95 -6.27
C LEU A 150 -1.13 -2.27 -4.90
N SER A 151 0.19 -2.18 -4.74
CA SER A 151 0.85 -2.27 -3.44
C SER A 151 0.97 -0.88 -2.86
N LEU A 152 0.46 -0.66 -1.66
CA LEU A 152 0.61 0.55 -0.89
C LEU A 152 1.75 0.34 0.10
N GLU A 153 2.79 1.17 -0.01
CA GLU A 153 4.04 0.98 0.72
C GLU A 153 4.59 2.34 1.14
N MET A 154 4.44 2.71 2.41
CA MET A 154 4.90 3.98 2.98
C MET A 154 4.35 5.21 2.23
N LEU A 155 3.35 5.87 2.81
CA LEU A 155 2.58 6.91 2.11
C LEU A 155 2.61 8.26 2.82
N GLY A 156 3.25 8.36 3.99
CA GLY A 156 3.08 9.48 4.90
C GLY A 156 4.30 10.37 5.07
N TYR A 157 5.51 9.93 4.72
CA TYR A 157 6.70 10.76 4.92
C TYR A 157 6.93 11.72 3.74
N CYS A 158 6.95 13.03 4.05
CA CYS A 158 7.12 14.10 3.09
C CYS A 158 8.24 15.05 3.54
N CYS A 159 9.16 15.38 2.63
CA CYS A 159 10.23 16.33 2.91
C CYS A 159 10.39 17.34 1.78
N HIS A 160 10.22 18.63 2.12
CA HIS A 160 10.29 19.75 1.18
C HIS A 160 11.70 20.32 0.98
N ARG A 161 12.67 19.87 1.79
CA ARG A 161 14.05 20.34 1.74
C ARG A 161 14.71 19.90 0.42
N PRO A 162 15.51 20.77 -0.23
CA PRO A 162 16.34 20.34 -1.35
C PRO A 162 17.23 19.14 -0.96
N HIS A 163 17.47 18.23 -1.90
CA HIS A 163 18.29 17.02 -1.74
C HIS A 163 17.78 16.02 -0.68
N SER A 164 16.51 16.10 -0.29
CA SER A 164 15.89 15.15 0.63
C SER A 164 15.48 13.82 -0.02
N GLN A 165 15.67 13.69 -1.33
CA GLN A 165 15.32 12.51 -2.10
C GLN A 165 16.57 11.92 -2.74
N GLN A 166 16.81 10.64 -2.47
CA GLN A 166 17.88 9.85 -3.04
C GLN A 166 17.33 8.91 -4.11
N TYR A 167 18.22 8.37 -4.93
CA TYR A 167 17.87 7.48 -6.03
C TYR A 167 18.99 6.46 -6.29
N PRO A 168 18.66 5.30 -6.90
CA PRO A 168 19.64 4.50 -7.60
C PRO A 168 20.39 5.32 -8.66
N PRO A 169 21.68 5.03 -8.93
CA PRO A 169 22.49 5.81 -9.85
C PRO A 169 21.84 6.03 -11.23
N GLY A 170 21.87 7.26 -11.71
CA GLY A 170 21.34 7.71 -13.00
C GLY A 170 19.89 8.23 -12.93
N LEU A 171 19.07 7.76 -11.99
CA LEU A 171 17.68 8.21 -11.87
C LEU A 171 17.57 9.62 -11.28
N GLU A 172 18.57 10.07 -10.52
CA GLU A 172 18.64 11.43 -9.97
C GLU A 172 18.63 12.53 -11.04
N ARG A 173 18.94 12.20 -12.30
CA ARG A 173 18.93 13.13 -13.43
C ARG A 173 17.54 13.35 -14.01
N LEU A 174 16.61 12.42 -13.75
CA LEU A 174 15.26 12.39 -14.34
C LEU A 174 14.18 12.86 -13.37
N TYR A 175 14.41 12.69 -12.07
CA TYR A 175 13.42 12.89 -11.03
C TYR A 175 13.79 14.04 -10.07
N PRO A 176 12.80 14.67 -9.41
CA PRO A 176 13.04 15.84 -8.58
C PRO A 176 13.86 15.50 -7.33
N ASN A 177 14.80 16.37 -6.95
CA ASN A 177 15.64 16.19 -5.75
C ASN A 177 14.92 16.47 -4.40
N ARG A 178 13.59 16.61 -4.40
CA ARG A 178 12.78 16.86 -3.19
C ARG A 178 11.80 15.72 -3.00
N GLY A 179 11.68 15.25 -1.77
CA GLY A 179 10.83 14.13 -1.37
C GLY A 179 9.40 14.54 -1.07
N ASN A 180 8.78 15.33 -1.95
CA ASN A 180 7.42 15.86 -1.76
C ASN A 180 6.44 15.39 -2.85
N TYR A 181 6.53 14.11 -3.20
CA TYR A 181 5.71 13.47 -4.21
C TYR A 181 5.45 11.99 -3.87
N ILE A 182 4.40 11.40 -4.44
CA ILE A 182 4.15 9.96 -4.38
C ILE A 182 4.61 9.27 -5.68
N ALA A 183 5.41 8.21 -5.55
CA ALA A 183 5.91 7.43 -6.68
C ALA A 183 4.90 6.35 -7.08
N GLN A 184 4.87 6.04 -8.38
CA GLN A 184 4.19 4.90 -8.97
C GLN A 184 5.23 4.07 -9.72
N ILE A 185 5.47 2.83 -9.33
CA ILE A 185 6.48 1.97 -9.96
C ILE A 185 5.79 0.75 -10.53
N GLY A 186 5.86 0.58 -11.85
CA GLY A 186 5.05 -0.40 -12.57
C GLY A 186 5.71 -0.81 -13.88
N PRO A 187 5.37 -1.97 -14.44
CA PRO A 187 5.89 -2.38 -15.74
C PRO A 187 5.42 -1.40 -16.81
N TRP A 188 6.17 -1.26 -17.92
CA TRP A 188 5.84 -0.28 -18.97
C TRP A 188 4.42 -0.46 -19.56
N GLN A 189 3.86 -1.67 -19.54
CA GLN A 189 2.48 -1.92 -19.96
C GLN A 189 1.44 -1.24 -19.05
N SER A 190 1.81 -0.92 -17.81
CA SER A 190 0.95 -0.24 -16.83
C SER A 190 0.92 1.27 -16.98
N ILE A 191 1.66 1.86 -17.94
CA ILE A 191 1.69 3.32 -18.16
C ILE A 191 0.29 3.95 -18.30
N PRO A 192 -0.66 3.40 -19.08
CA PRO A 192 -2.01 3.97 -19.16
C PRO A 192 -2.73 4.02 -17.80
N THR A 193 -2.51 3.01 -16.95
CA THR A 193 -3.04 2.97 -15.58
C THR A 193 -2.35 3.99 -14.69
N MET A 194 -1.01 4.08 -14.74
CA MET A 194 -0.24 5.06 -13.98
C MET A 194 -0.63 6.50 -14.34
N VAL A 195 -0.92 6.79 -15.61
CA VAL A 195 -1.41 8.11 -16.04
C VAL A 195 -2.80 8.42 -15.45
N ARG A 196 -3.69 7.42 -15.34
CA ARG A 196 -5.01 7.61 -14.72
C ARG A 196 -4.90 7.87 -13.22
N LEU A 197 -4.06 7.11 -12.52
CA LEU A 197 -3.74 7.33 -11.11
C LEU A 197 -3.08 8.69 -10.87
N TRP A 198 -2.12 9.07 -11.72
CA TRP A 198 -1.48 10.39 -11.71
C TRP A 198 -2.49 11.53 -11.83
N ARG A 199 -3.51 11.40 -12.69
CA ARG A 199 -4.61 12.38 -12.78
C ARG A 199 -5.43 12.45 -11.49
N GLY A 200 -5.58 11.33 -10.77
CA GLY A 200 -6.20 11.27 -9.45
C GLY A 200 -5.39 12.04 -8.41
N PHE A 201 -4.10 11.72 -8.28
CA PHE A 201 -3.16 12.43 -7.41
C PHE A 201 -3.11 13.94 -7.68
N ARG A 202 -3.00 14.33 -8.95
CA ARG A 202 -3.03 15.74 -9.35
C ARG A 202 -4.33 16.44 -8.95
N ALA A 203 -5.47 15.75 -9.07
CA ALA A 203 -6.77 16.31 -8.67
C ALA A 203 -6.90 16.45 -7.14
N ALA A 204 -6.16 15.65 -6.37
CA ALA A 204 -6.06 15.78 -4.91
C ALA A 204 -4.96 16.76 -4.44
N GLY A 205 -4.24 17.40 -5.37
CA GLY A 205 -3.21 18.39 -5.03
C GLY A 205 -1.83 17.81 -4.72
N VAL A 206 -1.63 16.49 -4.79
CA VAL A 206 -0.34 15.85 -4.53
C VAL A 206 0.44 15.61 -5.82
N ARG A 207 1.75 15.88 -5.77
CA ARG A 207 2.66 15.58 -6.89
C ARG A 207 2.84 14.07 -6.97
N SER A 208 2.87 13.54 -8.19
CA SER A 208 3.17 12.13 -8.40
C SER A 208 4.19 11.95 -9.53
N GLN A 209 5.13 11.03 -9.31
CA GLN A 209 6.12 10.59 -10.28
C GLN A 209 5.86 9.14 -10.63
N TRP A 210 6.24 8.73 -11.83
CA TRP A 210 6.08 7.36 -12.29
C TRP A 210 7.41 6.83 -12.84
N LEU A 211 7.72 5.59 -12.49
CA LEU A 211 8.89 4.85 -12.96
C LEU A 211 8.41 3.59 -13.68
N PRO A 212 8.32 3.63 -15.03
CA PRO A 212 8.16 2.43 -15.83
C PRO A 212 9.38 1.53 -15.68
N VAL A 213 9.17 0.26 -15.33
CA VAL A 213 10.24 -0.74 -15.26
C VAL A 213 10.14 -1.76 -16.39
N VAL A 214 11.29 -2.32 -16.75
CA VAL A 214 11.43 -3.46 -17.67
C VAL A 214 11.91 -4.70 -16.91
N ASN A 215 11.77 -5.87 -17.51
CA ASN A 215 12.19 -7.15 -16.92
C ASN A 215 11.71 -7.33 -15.47
N ARG A 216 10.44 -6.98 -15.18
CA ARG A 216 9.82 -7.08 -13.84
C ARG A 216 10.60 -6.32 -12.76
N GLY A 217 11.27 -5.22 -13.11
CA GLY A 217 12.05 -4.42 -12.14
C GLY A 217 13.47 -4.92 -11.90
N GLN A 218 13.92 -6.01 -12.53
CA GLN A 218 15.28 -6.55 -12.32
C GLN A 218 16.40 -5.58 -12.74
N ALA A 219 16.13 -4.66 -13.67
CA ALA A 219 17.08 -3.63 -14.08
C ALA A 219 17.24 -2.50 -13.04
N VAL A 220 16.29 -2.35 -12.12
CA VAL A 220 16.32 -1.38 -11.02
C VAL A 220 15.93 -2.13 -9.74
N PRO A 221 16.85 -2.87 -9.10
CA PRO A 221 16.53 -3.76 -7.99
C PRO A 221 15.75 -3.10 -6.84
N ASP A 222 15.99 -1.81 -6.56
CA ASP A 222 15.24 -1.04 -5.56
C ASP A 222 13.74 -0.88 -5.87
N SER A 223 13.31 -1.19 -7.11
CA SER A 223 11.89 -1.28 -7.47
C SER A 223 11.20 -2.55 -6.97
N ARG A 224 11.94 -3.52 -6.43
CA ARG A 224 11.45 -4.86 -6.03
C ARG A 224 11.51 -5.05 -4.50
N ARG A 225 10.84 -4.16 -3.76
CA ARG A 225 10.97 -4.08 -2.28
C ARG A 225 9.63 -4.10 -1.52
N SER A 226 8.55 -4.64 -2.09
CA SER A 226 7.24 -4.73 -1.42
C SER A 226 6.36 -5.81 -2.05
N ASP A 227 5.13 -5.95 -1.55
CA ASP A 227 4.14 -6.99 -1.86
C ASP A 227 3.73 -7.08 -3.34
N HIS A 228 4.05 -6.11 -4.20
CA HIS A 228 3.85 -6.23 -5.65
C HIS A 228 4.81 -7.23 -6.30
N VAL A 229 5.93 -7.56 -5.66
CA VAL A 229 6.98 -8.42 -6.23
C VAL A 229 6.48 -9.83 -6.55
N PRO A 230 5.82 -10.57 -5.63
CA PRO A 230 5.26 -11.87 -5.96
C PRO A 230 4.26 -11.85 -7.12
N PHE A 231 3.51 -10.75 -7.27
CA PHE A 231 2.57 -10.58 -8.39
C PHE A 231 3.30 -10.41 -9.72
N TRP A 232 4.35 -9.58 -9.77
CA TRP A 232 5.20 -9.47 -10.96
C TRP A 232 5.83 -10.80 -11.35
N ASP A 233 6.28 -11.58 -10.38
CA ASP A 233 6.96 -12.86 -10.63
C ASP A 233 6.02 -13.91 -11.25
N LEU A 234 4.72 -13.82 -10.93
CA LEU A 234 3.65 -14.62 -11.51
C LEU A 234 3.00 -14.00 -12.76
N GLY A 235 3.51 -12.85 -13.24
CA GLY A 235 3.07 -12.22 -14.47
C GLY A 235 1.82 -11.34 -14.35
N TYR A 236 1.37 -11.02 -13.13
CA TYR A 236 0.25 -10.12 -12.92
C TYR A 236 0.63 -8.65 -13.17
N PRO A 237 -0.29 -7.82 -13.70
CA PRO A 237 -0.11 -6.38 -13.73
C PRO A 237 -0.14 -5.84 -12.30
N ALA A 238 0.99 -5.34 -11.81
CA ALA A 238 1.10 -4.74 -10.48
C ALA A 238 1.84 -3.38 -10.51
N ILE A 239 1.42 -2.45 -9.66
CA ILE A 239 2.03 -1.13 -9.48
C ILE A 239 2.28 -0.93 -7.97
N LEU A 240 3.50 -0.55 -7.61
CA LEU A 240 3.84 -0.05 -6.29
C LEU A 240 3.51 1.44 -6.19
N VAL A 241 2.81 1.85 -5.14
CA VAL A 241 2.58 3.26 -4.77
C VAL A 241 3.31 3.53 -3.46
N THR A 242 4.28 4.42 -3.49
CA THR A 242 5.20 4.63 -2.35
C THR A 242 5.73 6.05 -2.29
N ASP A 243 6.04 6.53 -1.10
CA ASP A 243 6.81 7.74 -0.86
C ASP A 243 8.33 7.52 -1.05
N THR A 244 8.73 6.36 -1.57
CA THR A 244 10.12 5.92 -1.85
C THR A 244 10.92 5.45 -0.64
N ALA A 245 10.27 5.23 0.50
CA ALA A 245 10.81 4.47 1.61
C ALA A 245 12.22 4.93 2.03
N ASN A 246 13.18 4.01 2.14
CA ASN A 246 14.57 4.28 2.56
C ASN A 246 15.34 5.26 1.66
N LEU A 247 14.84 5.59 0.46
CA LEU A 247 15.42 6.61 -0.40
C LEU A 247 15.04 8.04 0.03
N ARG A 248 14.10 8.19 0.97
CA ARG A 248 13.60 9.47 1.46
C ARG A 248 13.49 9.50 2.99
N ASN A 249 12.90 8.48 3.59
CA ASN A 249 12.57 8.42 5.00
C ASN A 249 13.78 7.87 5.80
N PRO A 250 14.46 8.69 6.63
CA PRO A 250 15.59 8.27 7.45
C PRO A 250 15.20 7.42 8.67
N HIS A 251 13.89 7.25 8.90
CA HIS A 251 13.31 6.49 10.01
C HIS A 251 12.94 5.05 9.62
N TYR A 252 13.03 4.68 8.34
CA TYR A 252 12.75 3.33 7.83
C TYR A 252 13.43 2.25 8.69
N HIS A 253 12.63 1.28 9.15
CA HIS A 253 13.06 0.18 10.04
C HIS A 253 13.72 0.60 11.35
N ARG A 254 13.31 1.73 11.94
CA ARG A 254 13.86 2.23 13.21
C ARG A 254 12.76 2.56 14.21
N ALA A 255 13.13 2.52 15.49
CA ALA A 255 12.28 2.99 16.60
C ALA A 255 11.80 4.45 16.48
N THR A 256 12.40 5.23 15.56
CA THR A 256 12.02 6.62 15.29
C THR A 256 10.94 6.76 14.20
N ASP A 257 10.51 5.66 13.57
CA ASP A 257 9.36 5.67 12.65
C ASP A 257 8.05 5.80 13.45
N THR A 258 7.75 7.04 13.83
CA THR A 258 6.68 7.42 14.75
C THR A 258 5.69 8.37 14.07
N LEU A 259 4.50 8.53 14.64
CA LEU A 259 3.46 9.39 14.07
C LEU A 259 3.92 10.83 13.82
N ASP A 260 4.81 11.35 14.66
CA ASP A 260 5.31 12.73 14.57
C ASP A 260 6.24 12.97 13.37
N THR A 261 6.69 11.91 12.69
CA THR A 261 7.50 12.04 11.46
C THR A 261 6.64 12.18 10.20
N LEU A 262 5.34 11.93 10.31
CA LEU A 262 4.42 11.90 9.17
C LEU A 262 3.89 13.30 8.81
N ASP A 263 3.67 13.53 7.52
CA ASP A 263 2.90 14.65 7.02
C ASP A 263 1.46 14.19 6.75
N LEU A 264 0.57 14.42 7.71
CA LEU A 264 -0.83 14.00 7.61
C LEU A 264 -1.59 14.71 6.47
N ALA A 265 -1.20 15.93 6.10
CA ALA A 265 -1.82 16.62 4.98
C ALA A 265 -1.43 15.96 3.66
N PHE A 266 -0.14 15.61 3.51
CA PHE A 266 0.36 14.84 2.38
C PHE A 266 -0.33 13.46 2.29
N LEU A 267 -0.38 12.69 3.39
CA LEU A 267 -1.06 11.39 3.43
C LEU A 267 -2.54 11.50 3.03
N THR A 268 -3.23 12.55 3.52
CA THR A 268 -4.63 12.83 3.17
C THR A 268 -4.80 13.03 1.67
N GLN A 269 -3.93 13.83 1.04
CA GLN A 269 -3.96 14.03 -0.42
C GLN A 269 -3.61 12.76 -1.19
N VAL A 270 -2.69 11.93 -0.70
CA VAL A 270 -2.37 10.63 -1.29
C VAL A 270 -3.60 9.70 -1.25
N CYS A 271 -4.27 9.58 -0.09
CA CYS A 271 -5.49 8.80 0.06
C CYS A 271 -6.59 9.26 -0.91
N GLN A 272 -6.84 10.57 -0.99
CA GLN A 272 -7.80 11.14 -1.93
C GLN A 272 -7.43 10.87 -3.39
N GLY A 273 -6.14 11.03 -3.72
CA GLY A 273 -5.63 10.78 -5.06
C GLY A 273 -5.84 9.33 -5.49
N LEU A 274 -5.62 8.38 -4.58
CA LEU A 274 -5.95 6.96 -4.78
C LEU A 274 -7.45 6.76 -5.00
N ILE A 275 -8.32 7.34 -4.17
CA ILE A 275 -9.78 7.26 -4.35
C ILE A 275 -10.20 7.79 -5.72
N TYR A 276 -9.70 8.96 -6.13
CA TYR A 276 -10.02 9.57 -7.42
C TYR A 276 -9.47 8.76 -8.60
N GLY A 277 -8.25 8.23 -8.47
CA GLY A 277 -7.60 7.42 -9.49
C GLY A 277 -8.30 6.08 -9.70
N LEU A 278 -8.50 5.33 -8.62
CA LEU A 278 -9.12 4.00 -8.62
C LEU A 278 -10.55 4.01 -9.16
N ARG A 279 -11.35 5.05 -8.84
CA ARG A 279 -12.73 5.16 -9.39
C ARG A 279 -12.78 5.31 -10.91
N ARG A 280 -11.68 5.73 -11.54
CA ARG A 280 -11.60 5.94 -13.00
C ARG A 280 -11.11 4.71 -13.76
N LEU A 281 -10.44 3.78 -13.07
CA LEU A 281 -10.01 2.48 -13.59
C LEU A 281 -11.23 1.59 -13.79
#